data_AF-A0AAW2Y239-F1
#
_entry.id   AF-A0AAW2Y239-F1
#
_cell.length_a   1.000
_cell.length_b   1.000
_cell.length_c   1.000
_cell.angle_alpha   90.00
_cell.angle_beta   90.00
_cell.angle_gamma   90.00
#
_symmetry.space_group_name_H-M   'P 1'
#
loop_
_entity.id
_entity.type
_entity.pdbx_description
1 polymer ?
#
loop_
_entity_poly.entity_id
_entity_poly.type
_entity_poly.pdbx_seq_one_letter_code
_entity_poly.pdbx_strand_id
1 'polypeptide(L)'
;MVDSDTEAFKTALMDSACQTDAGVLLVPYGYTFMIQSTIFTGPCESAFVFQVDGTIMPPDGPDSWPKNYSRRQWLVFYRVDEMSLQGGGLIDGRGEQWWNLPCKPHKGANGTTLREPCDSPIAIRFFMNNNLTVQGLKIRNSPQFHFRFDNCRNVHIESIHITAPALSPNTDGIHIENTNNVEIYNSVISNVRDSVIKNSDNGVRIKTWQGGSGAVSGVTFENIHMDNVRNPIIIDQFYCLSRDCANHTSAVYLSDIQYVGIKGTYDIRNPPMHFACSDSVPCTNITISDVELLPAKGDVVLDPFCWNAYGELETLTIPPVSCLLEGIPQSVLDNDIGYC
;
A
#
# COMPACT_ATOMS: atom_id res chain seq x y z
N MET A 1 14.99 -19.96 23.64
CA MET A 1 14.61 -18.54 23.55
C MET A 1 15.46 -17.96 22.45
N VAL A 2 14.86 -17.48 21.36
CA VAL A 2 15.60 -16.60 20.44
C VAL A 2 15.57 -15.25 21.14
N ASP A 3 16.73 -14.78 21.59
CA ASP A 3 16.84 -13.48 22.22
C ASP A 3 16.36 -12.42 21.21
N SER A 4 15.46 -11.55 21.67
CA SER A 4 14.84 -10.54 20.84
C SER A 4 15.63 -9.25 20.97
N ASP A 5 15.93 -8.60 19.85
CA ASP A 5 16.68 -7.34 19.81
C ASP A 5 15.83 -6.13 20.22
N THR A 6 14.54 -6.36 20.54
CA THR A 6 13.53 -5.33 20.81
C THR A 6 13.96 -4.27 21.82
N GLU A 7 14.48 -4.66 22.97
CA GLU A 7 14.85 -3.68 24.00
C GLU A 7 16.07 -2.85 23.58
N ALA A 8 17.03 -3.46 22.86
CA ALA A 8 18.14 -2.72 22.28
C ALA A 8 17.66 -1.70 21.24
N PHE A 9 16.70 -2.07 20.38
CA PHE A 9 16.08 -1.14 19.43
C PHE A 9 15.29 -0.03 20.11
N LYS A 10 14.52 -0.33 21.16
CA LYS A 10 13.81 0.70 21.93
C LYS A 10 14.77 1.71 22.53
N THR A 11 15.80 1.25 23.22
CA THR A 11 16.79 2.14 23.84
C THR A 11 17.55 2.94 22.79
N ALA A 12 18.05 2.30 21.74
CA ALA A 12 18.83 2.99 20.71
C ALA A 12 17.99 4.01 19.93
N LEU A 13 16.71 3.72 19.67
CA LEU A 13 15.83 4.64 18.95
C LEU A 13 15.27 5.73 19.85
N MET A 14 14.63 5.39 20.97
CA MET A 14 13.86 6.33 21.80
C MET A 14 14.71 7.04 22.84
N ASP A 15 15.68 6.36 23.44
CA ASP A 15 16.49 6.92 24.52
C ASP A 15 17.80 7.52 24.00
N SER A 16 18.10 7.37 22.71
CA SER A 16 19.34 7.88 22.10
C SER A 16 19.08 8.68 20.82
N ALA A 17 18.70 8.04 19.71
CA ALA A 17 18.55 8.75 18.42
C ALA A 17 17.48 9.86 18.48
N CYS A 18 16.34 9.58 19.10
CA CYS A 18 15.21 10.51 19.30
C CYS A 18 15.52 11.65 20.31
N GLN A 19 16.59 11.53 21.09
CA GLN A 19 17.02 12.53 22.10
C GLN A 19 18.28 13.30 21.67
N THR A 20 18.76 13.10 20.45
CA THR A 20 20.00 13.70 19.95
C THR A 20 19.75 14.36 18.62
N ASP A 21 20.26 15.59 18.45
CA ASP A 21 20.17 16.31 17.19
C ASP A 21 20.80 15.49 16.05
N ALA A 22 20.01 15.25 14.99
CA ALA A 22 20.35 14.39 13.86
C ALA A 22 20.79 12.95 14.25
N GLY A 23 20.18 12.38 15.28
CA GLY A 23 20.43 11.01 15.71
C GLY A 23 20.16 9.97 14.61
N VAL A 24 20.96 8.91 14.56
CA VAL A 24 20.79 7.81 13.59
C VAL A 24 20.76 6.46 14.30
N LEU A 25 19.67 5.71 14.15
CA LEU A 25 19.67 4.27 14.40
C LEU A 25 20.01 3.53 13.10
N LEU A 26 21.12 2.81 13.07
CA LEU A 26 21.55 2.03 11.91
C LEU A 26 21.28 0.54 12.11
N VAL A 27 20.54 -0.06 11.18
CA VAL A 27 20.51 -1.50 10.92
C VAL A 27 21.52 -1.79 9.82
N PRO A 28 22.73 -2.28 10.14
CA PRO A 28 23.80 -2.38 9.16
C PRO A 28 23.56 -3.49 8.13
N TYR A 29 24.04 -3.25 6.91
CA TYR A 29 24.05 -4.24 5.83
C TYR A 29 24.72 -5.55 6.28
N GLY A 30 24.14 -6.69 5.90
CA GLY A 30 24.63 -8.02 6.25
C GLY A 30 24.18 -8.54 7.62
N TYR A 31 23.48 -7.71 8.41
CA TYR A 31 22.91 -8.12 9.69
C TYR A 31 21.40 -8.24 9.63
N THR A 32 20.86 -9.15 10.46
CA THR A 32 19.43 -9.39 10.61
C THR A 32 19.06 -9.30 12.07
N PHE A 33 18.02 -8.53 12.39
CA PHE A 33 17.55 -8.32 13.75
C PHE A 33 16.08 -8.75 13.89
N MET A 34 15.77 -9.42 15.01
CA MET A 34 14.41 -9.84 15.32
C MET A 34 13.78 -8.89 16.32
N ILE A 35 12.74 -8.17 15.89
CA ILE A 35 12.03 -7.19 16.72
C ILE A 35 10.63 -7.74 17.02
N GLN A 36 10.27 -7.85 18.28
CA GLN A 36 8.92 -8.19 18.72
C GLN A 36 7.96 -7.00 18.55
N SER A 37 6.65 -7.24 18.67
CA SER A 37 5.66 -6.15 18.65
C SER A 37 6.03 -5.05 19.64
N THR A 38 6.14 -3.82 19.16
CA THR A 38 6.64 -2.69 19.93
C THR A 38 5.99 -1.40 19.49
N ILE A 39 5.75 -0.53 20.48
CA ILE A 39 5.31 0.84 20.27
C ILE A 39 6.47 1.76 20.66
N PHE A 40 7.03 2.45 19.69
CA PHE A 40 7.95 3.56 19.85
C PHE A 40 7.12 4.83 20.08
N THR A 41 7.27 5.45 21.23
CA THR A 41 6.42 6.56 21.67
C THR A 41 7.27 7.80 21.85
N GLY A 42 6.96 8.86 21.11
CA GLY A 42 7.58 10.16 21.31
C GLY A 42 6.93 10.96 22.46
N PRO A 43 7.18 12.28 22.54
CA PRO A 43 7.84 13.10 21.52
C PRO A 43 9.36 12.86 21.43
N CYS A 44 9.93 13.20 20.28
CA CYS A 44 11.38 13.31 20.10
C CYS A 44 11.83 14.76 20.26
N GLU A 45 13.07 14.96 20.72
CA GLU A 45 13.63 16.30 20.91
C GLU A 45 14.04 16.97 19.59
N SER A 46 14.37 16.17 18.57
CA SER A 46 14.85 16.63 17.27
C SER A 46 14.60 15.59 16.19
N ALA A 47 14.76 16.01 14.93
CA ALA A 47 14.70 15.13 13.78
C ALA A 47 15.77 14.03 13.86
N PHE A 48 15.38 12.80 13.49
CA PHE A 48 16.29 11.65 13.52
C PHE A 48 16.01 10.68 12.37
N VAL A 49 17.00 9.84 12.10
CA VAL A 49 16.98 8.84 11.02
C VAL A 49 16.96 7.43 11.59
N PHE A 50 16.01 6.63 11.15
CA PHE A 50 16.06 5.18 11.27
C PHE A 50 16.53 4.59 9.93
N GLN A 51 17.84 4.35 9.84
CA GLN A 51 18.52 3.81 8.66
C GLN A 51 18.47 2.28 8.67
N VAL A 52 17.79 1.67 7.70
CA VAL A 52 17.69 0.23 7.53
C VAL A 52 18.40 -0.21 6.25
N ASP A 53 19.64 -0.66 6.38
CA ASP A 53 20.44 -1.24 5.27
C ASP A 53 20.55 -2.77 5.37
N GLY A 54 20.37 -3.32 6.56
CA GLY A 54 20.29 -4.75 6.85
C GLY A 54 18.88 -5.30 6.70
N THR A 55 18.52 -6.27 7.55
CA THR A 55 17.18 -6.87 7.61
C THR A 55 16.56 -6.74 9.00
N ILE A 56 15.29 -6.38 9.08
CA ILE A 56 14.49 -6.50 10.30
C ILE A 56 13.29 -7.43 10.07
N MET A 57 12.95 -8.25 11.06
CA MET A 57 11.85 -9.21 10.97
C MET A 57 11.16 -9.46 12.32
N PRO A 58 9.89 -9.85 12.35
CA PRO A 58 9.21 -10.26 13.57
C PRO A 58 9.51 -11.73 13.94
N PRO A 59 9.02 -12.20 15.10
CA PRO A 59 8.85 -13.62 15.38
C PRO A 59 8.06 -14.33 14.28
N ASP A 60 8.37 -15.61 14.05
CA ASP A 60 7.77 -16.38 12.97
C ASP A 60 6.36 -16.84 13.32
N GLY A 61 5.37 -16.14 12.79
CA GLY A 61 3.98 -16.57 12.88
C GLY A 61 3.30 -16.35 14.23
N PRO A 62 2.04 -16.79 14.33
CA PRO A 62 1.17 -16.53 15.48
C PRO A 62 1.61 -17.25 16.75
N ASP A 63 2.20 -18.45 16.65
CA ASP A 63 2.59 -19.25 17.81
C ASP A 63 3.84 -18.70 18.50
N SER A 64 4.71 -18.05 17.72
CA SER A 64 5.91 -17.35 18.23
C SER A 64 5.59 -15.92 18.69
N TRP A 65 4.37 -15.43 18.45
CA TRP A 65 3.99 -14.06 18.80
C TRP A 65 3.84 -13.92 20.31
N PRO A 66 4.46 -12.92 20.94
CA PRO A 66 4.36 -12.70 22.38
C PRO A 66 2.91 -12.53 22.87
N LYS A 67 2.48 -13.36 23.83
CA LYS A 67 1.09 -13.40 24.33
C LYS A 67 0.60 -12.09 24.97
N ASN A 68 1.52 -11.30 25.51
CA ASN A 68 1.22 -10.03 26.19
C ASN A 68 1.15 -8.83 25.23
N TYR A 69 1.39 -9.05 23.94
CA TYR A 69 1.40 -7.99 22.94
C TYR A 69 0.24 -8.15 21.96
N SER A 70 -0.15 -7.02 21.33
CA SER A 70 -1.22 -7.02 20.34
C SER A 70 -0.85 -7.88 19.13
N ARG A 71 -1.78 -8.74 18.70
CA ARG A 71 -1.67 -9.50 17.44
C ARG A 71 -2.11 -8.71 16.21
N ARG A 72 -2.40 -7.41 16.37
CA ARG A 72 -2.91 -6.52 15.31
C ARG A 72 -1.88 -5.52 14.81
N GLN A 73 -0.69 -5.47 15.41
CA GLN A 73 0.36 -4.53 15.02
C GLN A 73 1.75 -5.05 15.40
N TRP A 74 2.73 -4.83 14.53
CA TRP A 74 4.13 -5.16 14.78
C TRP A 74 4.91 -3.93 15.25
N LEU A 75 5.36 -3.06 14.35
CA LEU A 75 6.07 -1.83 14.71
C LEU A 75 5.10 -0.66 14.68
N VAL A 76 4.97 0.06 15.79
CA VAL A 76 4.13 1.26 15.89
C VAL A 76 5.00 2.45 16.26
N PHE A 77 4.91 3.52 15.50
CA PHE A 77 5.49 4.82 15.82
C PHE A 77 4.35 5.76 16.19
N TYR A 78 4.29 6.14 17.47
CA TYR A 78 3.22 6.94 18.05
C TYR A 78 3.76 8.30 18.50
N ARG A 79 3.30 9.39 17.88
CA ARG A 79 3.74 10.77 18.17
C ARG A 79 5.26 10.97 18.08
N VAL A 80 5.86 10.32 17.10
CA VAL A 80 7.26 10.40 16.72
C VAL A 80 7.34 11.33 15.52
N ASP A 81 7.46 12.62 15.79
CA ASP A 81 7.52 13.67 14.78
C ASP A 81 8.94 13.81 14.19
N GLU A 82 9.05 14.36 12.98
CA GLU A 82 10.32 14.64 12.29
C GLU A 82 11.23 13.41 12.07
N MET A 83 10.60 12.25 11.86
CA MET A 83 11.29 10.98 11.65
C MET A 83 11.54 10.70 10.15
N SER A 84 12.71 10.15 9.83
CA SER A 84 12.98 9.51 8.53
C SER A 84 13.24 8.02 8.69
N LEU A 85 12.36 7.16 8.18
CA LEU A 85 12.57 5.72 8.05
C LEU A 85 13.08 5.42 6.64
N GLN A 86 14.38 5.15 6.49
CA GLN A 86 15.01 5.09 5.16
C GLN A 86 16.04 3.98 5.04
N GLY A 87 16.50 3.71 3.82
CA GLY A 87 17.63 2.81 3.54
C GLY A 87 17.33 1.81 2.42
N GLY A 88 18.33 1.04 2.00
CA GLY A 88 18.20 0.05 0.92
C GLY A 88 17.88 -1.37 1.38
N GLY A 89 17.71 -1.55 2.70
CA GLY A 89 17.54 -2.83 3.38
C GLY A 89 16.14 -3.42 3.27
N LEU A 90 15.93 -4.51 4.01
CA LEU A 90 14.72 -5.33 3.97
C LEU A 90 13.95 -5.30 5.29
N ILE A 91 12.65 -5.06 5.21
CA ILE A 91 11.69 -5.27 6.28
C ILE A 91 10.84 -6.49 5.90
N ASP A 92 11.08 -7.64 6.54
CA ASP A 92 10.37 -8.89 6.24
C ASP A 92 9.30 -9.16 7.30
N GLY A 93 8.02 -9.07 6.91
CA GLY A 93 6.89 -9.26 7.83
C GLY A 93 6.59 -10.71 8.21
N ARG A 94 7.20 -11.71 7.55
CA ARG A 94 6.99 -13.16 7.83
C ARG A 94 5.51 -13.57 7.92
N GLY A 95 4.70 -13.13 6.97
CA GLY A 95 3.24 -13.31 6.95
C GLY A 95 2.74 -14.73 6.70
N GLU A 96 3.55 -15.65 6.19
CA GLU A 96 3.08 -16.97 5.70
C GLU A 96 2.24 -17.75 6.72
N GLN A 97 2.74 -17.88 7.95
CA GLN A 97 2.01 -18.61 8.98
C GLN A 97 0.71 -17.91 9.41
N TRP A 98 0.66 -16.57 9.34
CA TRP A 98 -0.55 -15.80 9.63
C TRP A 98 -1.59 -15.97 8.52
N TRP A 99 -1.17 -16.02 7.27
CA TRP A 99 -2.04 -16.29 6.14
C TRP A 99 -2.58 -17.72 6.16
N ASN A 100 -1.80 -18.68 6.69
CA ASN A 100 -2.20 -20.08 6.77
C ASN A 100 -3.15 -20.42 7.94
N LEU A 101 -3.55 -19.44 8.76
CA LEU A 101 -4.50 -19.67 9.85
C LEU A 101 -5.84 -20.23 9.33
N PRO A 102 -6.43 -21.25 9.98
CA PRO A 102 -7.65 -21.93 9.52
C PRO A 102 -8.88 -21.02 9.37
N CYS A 103 -8.88 -19.92 10.10
CA CYS A 103 -9.97 -18.96 10.11
C CYS A 103 -9.88 -17.93 8.96
N LYS A 104 -8.79 -17.93 8.16
CA LYS A 104 -8.67 -17.02 7.01
C LYS A 104 -9.67 -17.39 5.89
N PRO A 105 -10.30 -16.41 5.22
CA PRO A 105 -11.39 -16.67 4.26
C PRO A 105 -11.02 -17.62 3.13
N HIS A 106 -9.79 -17.59 2.66
CA HIS A 106 -9.31 -18.43 1.55
C HIS A 106 -9.00 -19.89 1.97
N LYS A 107 -9.08 -20.24 3.26
CA LYS A 107 -8.85 -21.61 3.77
C LYS A 107 -10.12 -22.40 4.01
N GLY A 108 -11.28 -21.75 4.07
CA GLY A 108 -12.54 -22.41 4.34
C GLY A 108 -13.25 -22.96 3.10
N ALA A 109 -13.98 -24.07 3.25
CA ALA A 109 -14.83 -24.58 2.18
C ALA A 109 -15.85 -23.51 1.76
N ASN A 110 -15.96 -23.23 0.47
CA ASN A 110 -16.82 -22.18 -0.10
C ASN A 110 -16.60 -20.78 0.51
N GLY A 111 -15.40 -20.47 1.01
CA GLY A 111 -15.09 -19.17 1.64
C GLY A 111 -15.64 -19.00 3.06
N THR A 112 -16.07 -20.09 3.72
CA THR A 112 -16.61 -20.04 5.09
C THR A 112 -15.49 -20.04 6.14
N THR A 113 -15.44 -19.02 7.01
CA THR A 113 -14.38 -18.91 8.04
C THR A 113 -14.75 -19.68 9.31
N LEU A 114 -13.80 -20.42 9.89
CA LEU A 114 -13.92 -20.88 11.28
C LEU A 114 -13.97 -19.68 12.24
N ARG A 115 -14.73 -19.78 13.33
CA ARG A 115 -14.96 -18.68 14.31
C ARG A 115 -13.75 -18.31 15.18
N GLU A 116 -12.55 -18.78 14.85
CA GLU A 116 -11.36 -18.51 15.65
C GLU A 116 -10.80 -17.10 15.41
N PRO A 117 -10.05 -16.51 16.37
CA PRO A 117 -9.44 -15.20 16.20
C PRO A 117 -8.43 -15.17 15.03
N CYS A 118 -8.70 -14.33 14.03
CA CYS A 118 -7.88 -14.18 12.81
C CYS A 118 -7.01 -12.93 12.79
N ASP A 119 -6.74 -12.34 13.95
CA ASP A 119 -5.91 -11.15 14.03
C ASP A 119 -4.57 -11.41 13.33
N SER A 120 -4.11 -10.44 12.56
CA SER A 120 -2.80 -10.47 11.93
C SER A 120 -2.19 -9.09 12.06
N PRO A 121 -0.89 -8.99 12.36
CA PRO A 121 -0.30 -7.70 12.62
C PRO A 121 -0.07 -6.91 11.33
N ILE A 122 -0.45 -5.64 11.35
CA ILE A 122 0.08 -4.65 10.42
C ILE A 122 1.59 -4.54 10.66
N ALA A 123 2.40 -4.56 9.60
CA ALA A 123 3.86 -4.57 9.75
C ALA A 123 4.37 -3.24 10.34
N ILE A 124 4.02 -2.10 9.74
CA ILE A 124 4.42 -0.79 10.24
C ILE A 124 3.21 0.14 10.33
N ARG A 125 2.98 0.70 11.51
CA ARG A 125 1.94 1.70 11.75
C ARG A 125 2.56 3.00 12.23
N PHE A 126 2.29 4.07 11.52
CA PHE A 126 2.52 5.44 11.93
C PHE A 126 1.20 5.99 12.47
N PHE A 127 1.19 6.41 13.73
CA PHE A 127 -0.01 6.93 14.40
C PHE A 127 0.28 8.29 15.04
N MET A 128 -0.46 9.33 14.64
CA MET A 128 -0.29 10.69 15.16
C MET A 128 1.11 11.28 14.97
N ASN A 129 1.77 11.02 13.83
CA ASN A 129 3.09 11.58 13.51
C ASN A 129 2.97 12.76 12.55
N ASN A 130 3.87 13.73 12.70
CA ASN A 130 4.02 14.88 11.81
C ASN A 130 5.40 14.87 11.15
N ASN A 131 5.48 15.30 9.88
CA ASN A 131 6.73 15.42 9.12
C ASN A 131 7.50 14.10 9.05
N LEU A 132 6.91 13.11 8.38
CA LEU A 132 7.46 11.76 8.29
C LEU A 132 7.98 11.49 6.89
N THR A 133 9.19 10.94 6.78
CA THR A 133 9.74 10.43 5.51
C THR A 133 9.89 8.91 5.56
N VAL A 134 9.47 8.21 4.51
CA VAL A 134 9.75 6.78 4.29
C VAL A 134 10.40 6.60 2.92
N GLN A 135 11.67 6.17 2.86
CA GLN A 135 12.43 6.23 1.60
C GLN A 135 13.32 5.01 1.31
N GLY A 136 13.26 4.50 0.08
CA GLY A 136 14.23 3.54 -0.48
C GLY A 136 14.07 2.07 -0.05
N LEU A 137 13.16 1.80 0.88
CA LEU A 137 13.07 0.53 1.59
C LEU A 137 12.38 -0.57 0.78
N LYS A 138 12.81 -1.81 1.02
CA LYS A 138 12.08 -3.01 0.58
C LYS A 138 11.29 -3.55 1.76
N ILE A 139 9.98 -3.68 1.60
CA ILE A 139 9.11 -4.34 2.58
C ILE A 139 8.41 -5.52 1.92
N ARG A 140 8.38 -6.67 2.59
CA ARG A 140 7.72 -7.85 2.04
C ARG A 140 6.94 -8.64 3.06
N ASN A 141 6.01 -9.43 2.57
CA ASN A 141 5.33 -10.48 3.31
C ASN A 141 4.69 -9.98 4.61
N SER A 142 4.06 -8.80 4.60
CA SER A 142 3.33 -8.33 5.78
C SER A 142 2.19 -9.30 6.13
N PRO A 143 1.99 -9.67 7.41
CA PRO A 143 0.86 -10.52 7.81
C PRO A 143 -0.52 -9.89 7.52
N GLN A 144 -0.57 -8.55 7.46
CA GLN A 144 -1.70 -7.75 7.01
C GLN A 144 -1.16 -6.58 6.16
N PHE A 145 -1.48 -5.31 6.47
CA PHE A 145 -1.00 -4.16 5.70
C PHE A 145 0.50 -3.95 5.89
N HIS A 146 1.24 -3.54 4.85
CA HIS A 146 2.67 -3.25 4.97
C HIS A 146 2.89 -1.94 5.72
N PHE A 147 2.23 -0.87 5.29
CA PHE A 147 2.20 0.41 5.98
C PHE A 147 0.77 0.84 6.31
N ARG A 148 0.58 1.39 7.51
CA ARG A 148 -0.61 2.16 7.88
C ARG A 148 -0.21 3.51 8.43
N PHE A 149 -0.71 4.58 7.82
CA PHE A 149 -0.62 5.95 8.32
C PHE A 149 -1.98 6.34 8.86
N ASP A 150 -2.04 6.67 10.15
CA ASP A 150 -3.28 6.99 10.86
C ASP A 150 -3.10 8.30 11.62
N ASN A 151 -3.95 9.28 11.33
CA ASN A 151 -3.92 10.60 11.96
C ASN A 151 -2.57 11.32 11.84
N CYS A 152 -1.86 11.15 10.71
CA CYS A 152 -0.56 11.77 10.48
C CYS A 152 -0.69 13.08 9.68
N ARG A 153 0.41 13.86 9.59
CA ARG A 153 0.49 15.06 8.75
C ARG A 153 1.84 15.16 8.07
N ASN A 154 1.87 15.59 6.80
CA ASN A 154 3.09 15.77 6.01
C ASN A 154 3.90 14.47 5.95
N VAL A 155 3.35 13.49 5.23
CA VAL A 155 3.98 12.18 5.02
C VAL A 155 4.57 12.14 3.61
N HIS A 156 5.88 11.96 3.49
CA HIS A 156 6.59 11.75 2.23
C HIS A 156 7.03 10.30 2.10
N ILE A 157 6.61 9.62 1.05
CA ILE A 157 6.97 8.22 0.77
C ILE A 157 7.61 8.18 -0.60
N GLU A 158 8.82 7.64 -0.71
CA GLU A 158 9.55 7.67 -1.98
C GLU A 158 10.39 6.41 -2.21
N SER A 159 10.41 5.93 -3.45
CA SER A 159 11.32 4.85 -3.87
C SER A 159 11.21 3.57 -3.02
N ILE A 160 10.03 3.27 -2.47
CA ILE A 160 9.82 2.03 -1.72
C ILE A 160 9.43 0.88 -2.64
N HIS A 161 9.75 -0.34 -2.24
CA HIS A 161 9.37 -1.57 -2.92
C HIS A 161 8.57 -2.47 -1.99
N ILE A 162 7.27 -2.66 -2.27
CA ILE A 162 6.37 -3.49 -1.47
C ILE A 162 6.08 -4.79 -2.24
N THR A 163 6.22 -5.95 -1.58
CA THR A 163 5.91 -7.26 -2.18
C THR A 163 5.18 -8.22 -1.24
N ALA A 164 4.24 -9.00 -1.76
CA ALA A 164 3.61 -10.11 -1.04
C ALA A 164 3.26 -11.25 -2.02
N PRO A 165 2.99 -12.48 -1.57
CA PRO A 165 2.51 -13.53 -2.46
C PRO A 165 1.07 -13.28 -2.90
N ALA A 166 0.71 -13.59 -4.14
CA ALA A 166 -0.64 -13.32 -4.67
C ALA A 166 -1.83 -13.92 -3.88
N LEU A 167 -1.60 -14.98 -3.10
CA LEU A 167 -2.64 -15.61 -2.28
C LEU A 167 -2.64 -15.12 -0.82
N SER A 168 -1.79 -14.15 -0.45
CA SER A 168 -1.79 -13.60 0.91
C SER A 168 -3.03 -12.73 1.14
N PRO A 169 -3.90 -13.07 2.13
CA PRO A 169 -5.10 -12.29 2.40
C PRO A 169 -4.76 -10.95 3.07
N ASN A 170 -5.42 -9.87 2.63
CA ASN A 170 -5.40 -8.56 3.28
C ASN A 170 -4.00 -7.91 3.39
N THR A 171 -3.14 -8.12 2.39
CA THR A 171 -1.79 -7.54 2.32
C THR A 171 -1.73 -6.22 1.57
N ASP A 172 -2.60 -5.27 1.93
CA ASP A 172 -2.58 -3.92 1.36
C ASP A 172 -1.18 -3.31 1.50
N GLY A 173 -0.70 -2.60 0.48
CA GLY A 173 0.64 -2.00 0.48
C GLY A 173 0.70 -0.81 1.44
N ILE A 174 0.09 0.30 1.05
CA ILE A 174 -0.02 1.50 1.88
C ILE A 174 -1.49 1.76 2.20
N HIS A 175 -1.80 1.87 3.49
CA HIS A 175 -3.12 2.26 3.99
C HIS A 175 -3.02 3.62 4.66
N ILE A 176 -3.78 4.61 4.18
CA ILE A 176 -3.78 5.98 4.72
C ILE A 176 -5.18 6.28 5.26
N GLU A 177 -5.25 6.69 6.52
CA GLU A 177 -6.49 7.02 7.22
C GLU A 177 -6.29 8.29 8.06
N ASN A 178 -7.29 9.17 8.09
CA ASN A 178 -7.29 10.42 8.88
C ASN A 178 -6.03 11.30 8.70
N THR A 179 -5.30 11.15 7.60
CA THR A 179 -3.97 11.75 7.42
C THR A 179 -4.05 12.87 6.38
N ASN A 180 -3.32 13.97 6.63
CA ASN A 180 -3.31 15.15 5.78
C ASN A 180 -1.95 15.35 5.11
N ASN A 181 -1.94 15.74 3.83
CA ASN A 181 -0.73 15.98 3.05
C ASN A 181 0.18 14.74 2.96
N VAL A 182 -0.26 13.74 2.19
CA VAL A 182 0.56 12.56 1.88
C VAL A 182 1.04 12.63 0.46
N GLU A 183 2.34 12.46 0.27
CA GLU A 183 2.97 12.43 -1.03
C GLU A 183 3.66 11.07 -1.22
N ILE A 184 3.32 10.36 -2.29
CA ILE A 184 3.93 9.07 -2.66
C ILE A 184 4.56 9.22 -4.04
N TYR A 185 5.87 9.03 -4.16
CA TYR A 185 6.61 9.14 -5.42
C TYR A 185 7.41 7.87 -5.73
N ASN A 186 7.59 7.58 -7.02
CA ASN A 186 8.58 6.62 -7.54
C ASN A 186 8.53 5.23 -6.87
N SER A 187 7.35 4.79 -6.42
CA SER A 187 7.20 3.63 -5.54
C SER A 187 6.66 2.44 -6.32
N VAL A 188 7.33 1.31 -6.21
CA VAL A 188 6.89 0.05 -6.83
C VAL A 188 6.08 -0.71 -5.81
N ILE A 189 4.75 -0.58 -5.88
CA ILE A 189 3.81 -1.32 -5.05
C ILE A 189 3.39 -2.57 -5.82
N SER A 190 4.35 -3.47 -6.03
CA SER A 190 4.10 -4.75 -6.67
C SER A 190 3.69 -5.76 -5.60
N ASN A 191 2.40 -5.82 -5.27
CA ASN A 191 1.90 -6.93 -4.46
C ASN A 191 2.07 -8.31 -5.12
N VAL A 192 2.66 -8.38 -6.32
CA VAL A 192 2.77 -9.54 -7.18
C VAL A 192 3.81 -9.19 -8.27
N ARG A 193 5.07 -9.66 -8.19
CA ARG A 193 5.92 -9.84 -9.40
C ARG A 193 5.90 -11.33 -9.71
N ASP A 194 5.72 -11.71 -10.97
CA ASP A 194 5.64 -13.11 -11.42
C ASP A 194 4.61 -13.95 -10.67
N SER A 195 3.48 -13.35 -10.29
CA SER A 195 2.51 -14.03 -9.44
C SER A 195 1.10 -14.04 -10.00
N VAL A 196 0.35 -15.03 -9.52
CA VAL A 196 -0.95 -15.40 -10.05
C VAL A 196 -2.01 -15.09 -9.01
N ILE A 197 -2.75 -13.99 -9.18
CA ILE A 197 -3.89 -13.62 -8.33
C ILE A 197 -5.06 -14.51 -8.69
N LYS A 198 -5.41 -15.48 -7.85
CA LYS A 198 -6.49 -16.44 -8.11
C LYS A 198 -7.69 -16.25 -7.21
N ASN A 199 -8.89 -16.29 -7.77
CA ASN A 199 -10.17 -16.28 -7.04
C ASN A 199 -10.26 -15.16 -5.99
N SER A 200 -9.73 -13.98 -6.32
CA SER A 200 -9.68 -12.82 -5.43
C SER A 200 -10.79 -11.83 -5.74
N ASP A 201 -11.21 -11.07 -4.73
CA ASP A 201 -12.12 -9.95 -4.93
C ASP A 201 -11.46 -8.79 -5.70
N ASN A 202 -10.15 -8.58 -5.55
CA ASN A 202 -9.45 -7.46 -6.18
C ASN A 202 -8.08 -7.92 -6.72
N GLY A 203 -7.66 -7.34 -7.84
CA GLY A 203 -6.29 -7.42 -8.34
C GLY A 203 -5.47 -6.24 -7.82
N VAL A 204 -5.11 -5.32 -8.71
CA VAL A 204 -4.41 -4.08 -8.37
C VAL A 204 -5.39 -2.95 -8.13
N ARG A 205 -5.15 -2.16 -7.08
CA ARG A 205 -6.15 -1.19 -6.61
C ARG A 205 -5.49 0.02 -5.96
N ILE A 206 -5.85 1.21 -6.43
CA ILE A 206 -5.62 2.49 -5.76
C ILE A 206 -6.96 2.97 -5.22
N LYS A 207 -7.01 3.34 -3.93
CA LYS A 207 -8.19 3.97 -3.33
C LYS A 207 -7.77 5.22 -2.58
N THR A 208 -8.51 6.31 -2.76
CA THR A 208 -8.30 7.53 -1.99
C THR A 208 -9.61 7.98 -1.37
N TRP A 209 -9.54 8.54 -0.17
CA TRP A 209 -10.71 9.04 0.54
C TRP A 209 -11.32 10.23 -0.20
N GLN A 210 -12.65 10.26 -0.32
CA GLN A 210 -13.37 11.40 -0.88
C GLN A 210 -13.20 12.63 0.03
N GLY A 211 -12.65 13.73 -0.50
CA GLY A 211 -12.26 14.89 0.31
C GLY A 211 -10.81 14.85 0.80
N GLY A 212 -10.04 13.82 0.44
CA GLY A 212 -8.62 13.69 0.77
C GLY A 212 -7.75 14.77 0.13
N SER A 213 -6.48 14.83 0.55
CA SER A 213 -5.48 15.78 0.04
C SER A 213 -4.10 15.13 0.04
N GLY A 214 -3.24 15.51 -0.90
CA GLY A 214 -1.93 14.90 -1.13
C GLY A 214 -1.75 14.51 -2.60
N ALA A 215 -0.67 13.80 -2.91
CA ALA A 215 -0.36 13.33 -4.25
C ALA A 215 0.15 11.88 -4.22
N VAL A 216 -0.20 11.08 -5.23
CA VAL A 216 0.39 9.77 -5.51
C VAL A 216 0.80 9.77 -6.96
N SER A 217 2.09 9.60 -7.20
CA SER A 217 2.66 9.57 -8.54
C SER A 217 3.81 8.58 -8.70
N GLY A 218 4.05 8.17 -9.94
CA GLY A 218 5.11 7.22 -10.29
C GLY A 218 4.88 5.83 -9.72
N VAL A 219 3.63 5.36 -9.72
CA VAL A 219 3.26 4.01 -9.27
C VAL A 219 3.20 3.07 -10.45
N THR A 220 3.93 1.95 -10.39
CA THR A 220 3.91 0.91 -11.43
C THR A 220 3.39 -0.41 -10.88
N PHE A 221 2.40 -0.99 -11.57
CA PHE A 221 1.94 -2.36 -11.43
C PHE A 221 2.40 -3.17 -12.64
N GLU A 222 3.25 -4.17 -12.44
CA GLU A 222 3.89 -4.89 -13.56
C GLU A 222 3.88 -6.42 -13.42
N ASN A 223 3.76 -7.13 -14.55
CA ASN A 223 3.92 -8.58 -14.68
C ASN A 223 3.01 -9.40 -13.74
N ILE A 224 1.70 -9.18 -13.87
CA ILE A 224 0.66 -9.76 -13.00
C ILE A 224 -0.22 -10.71 -13.80
N HIS A 225 -0.35 -11.96 -13.36
CA HIS A 225 -1.34 -12.88 -13.92
C HIS A 225 -2.58 -12.96 -13.02
N MET A 226 -3.77 -12.93 -13.59
CA MET A 226 -5.06 -13.02 -12.89
C MET A 226 -5.83 -14.27 -13.29
N ASP A 227 -6.49 -14.91 -12.34
CA ASP A 227 -7.32 -16.11 -12.56
C ASP A 227 -8.63 -15.92 -11.78
N ASN A 228 -9.72 -15.63 -12.50
CA ASN A 228 -11.05 -15.42 -11.93
C ASN A 228 -11.07 -14.34 -10.82
N VAL A 229 -10.50 -13.17 -11.10
CA VAL A 229 -10.47 -12.01 -10.18
C VAL A 229 -11.68 -11.11 -10.38
N ARG A 230 -12.38 -10.69 -9.31
CA ARG A 230 -13.63 -9.90 -9.43
C ARG A 230 -13.42 -8.46 -9.87
N ASN A 231 -12.40 -7.78 -9.34
CA ASN A 231 -12.08 -6.41 -9.72
C ASN A 231 -10.59 -6.32 -10.06
N PRO A 232 -10.20 -6.62 -11.31
CA PRO A 232 -8.80 -6.73 -11.72
C PRO A 232 -8.00 -5.45 -11.50
N ILE A 233 -8.44 -4.32 -12.06
CA ILE A 233 -7.74 -3.04 -12.00
C ILE A 233 -8.71 -1.97 -11.54
N ILE A 234 -8.42 -1.31 -10.42
CA ILE A 234 -9.25 -0.25 -9.86
C ILE A 234 -8.44 1.00 -9.51
N ILE A 235 -8.97 2.17 -9.90
CA ILE A 235 -8.76 3.43 -9.20
C ILE A 235 -10.13 3.88 -8.67
N ASP A 236 -10.24 4.16 -7.37
CA ASP A 236 -11.46 4.64 -6.74
C ASP A 236 -11.16 5.81 -5.78
N GLN A 237 -11.46 7.03 -6.22
CA GLN A 237 -11.31 8.25 -5.42
C GLN A 237 -12.58 8.63 -4.63
N PHE A 238 -13.63 7.82 -4.70
CA PHE A 238 -14.90 8.03 -4.00
C PHE A 238 -15.00 7.14 -2.75
N TYR A 239 -13.86 6.67 -2.23
CA TYR A 239 -13.84 5.74 -1.11
C TYR A 239 -14.33 6.41 0.17
N CYS A 240 -15.32 5.80 0.82
CA CYS A 240 -15.81 6.21 2.13
C CYS A 240 -16.49 5.05 2.90
N LEU A 241 -16.69 5.21 4.21
CA LEU A 241 -17.20 4.14 5.10
C LEU A 241 -18.74 4.05 5.14
N SER A 242 -19.46 5.13 4.81
CA SER A 242 -20.92 5.19 4.80
C SER A 242 -21.47 5.18 3.37
N ARG A 243 -22.76 4.87 3.20
CA ARG A 243 -23.42 4.96 1.88
C ARG A 243 -23.75 6.41 1.48
N ASP A 244 -23.79 7.32 2.44
CA ASP A 244 -24.20 8.71 2.28
C ASP A 244 -23.00 9.63 2.58
N CYS A 245 -22.06 9.73 1.64
CA CYS A 245 -20.90 10.59 1.76
C CYS A 245 -21.18 11.90 1.04
N ALA A 246 -20.90 13.03 1.71
CA ALA A 246 -21.06 14.34 1.11
C ALA A 246 -20.07 14.51 -0.05
N ASN A 247 -20.50 15.15 -1.14
CA ASN A 247 -19.60 15.52 -2.21
C ASN A 247 -18.54 16.50 -1.71
N HIS A 248 -17.28 16.20 -2.00
CA HIS A 248 -16.14 17.04 -1.66
C HIS A 248 -15.38 17.42 -2.92
N THR A 249 -14.86 18.65 -2.95
CA THR A 249 -14.09 19.20 -4.08
C THR A 249 -12.57 19.04 -3.91
N SER A 250 -12.12 18.50 -2.78
CA SER A 250 -10.72 18.08 -2.59
C SER A 250 -10.59 16.60 -2.89
N ALA A 251 -9.50 16.23 -3.54
CA ALA A 251 -9.10 14.85 -3.71
C ALA A 251 -7.56 14.78 -3.80
N VAL A 252 -7.04 13.57 -3.63
CA VAL A 252 -5.62 13.28 -3.79
C VAL A 252 -5.26 13.36 -5.28
N TYR A 253 -4.19 14.06 -5.63
CA TYR A 253 -3.70 14.09 -7.01
C TYR A 253 -3.15 12.70 -7.38
N LEU A 254 -3.64 12.11 -8.46
CA LEU A 254 -3.11 10.85 -8.99
C LEU A 254 -2.49 11.14 -10.36
N SER A 255 -1.18 10.92 -10.50
CA SER A 255 -0.47 11.06 -11.78
C SER A 255 0.50 9.92 -12.02
N ASP A 256 0.93 9.72 -13.26
CA ASP A 256 2.06 8.83 -13.62
C ASP A 256 1.87 7.39 -13.09
N ILE A 257 0.70 6.82 -13.35
CA ILE A 257 0.32 5.47 -12.91
C ILE A 257 0.45 4.51 -14.08
N GLN A 258 1.26 3.47 -13.94
CA GLN A 258 1.57 2.53 -15.03
C GLN A 258 1.02 1.13 -14.71
N TYR A 259 0.34 0.53 -15.69
CA TYR A 259 -0.13 -0.86 -15.67
C TYR A 259 0.51 -1.61 -16.83
N VAL A 260 1.46 -2.50 -16.53
CA VAL A 260 2.32 -3.14 -17.54
C VAL A 260 2.25 -4.66 -17.45
N GLY A 261 1.92 -5.36 -18.53
CA GLY A 261 1.98 -6.84 -18.56
C GLY A 261 1.00 -7.51 -17.59
N ILE A 262 -0.24 -7.02 -17.52
CA ILE A 262 -1.29 -7.59 -16.68
C ILE A 262 -2.20 -8.49 -17.51
N LYS A 263 -2.16 -9.80 -17.27
CA LYS A 263 -2.83 -10.80 -18.12
C LYS A 263 -3.71 -11.76 -17.34
N GLY A 264 -4.71 -12.37 -17.97
CA GLY A 264 -5.45 -13.51 -17.43
C GLY A 264 -6.96 -13.32 -17.45
N THR A 265 -7.65 -13.77 -16.40
CA THR A 265 -9.11 -13.83 -16.37
C THR A 265 -9.78 -13.11 -15.20
N TYR A 266 -11.00 -12.62 -15.43
CA TYR A 266 -11.81 -11.90 -14.45
C TYR A 266 -13.24 -12.43 -14.33
N ASP A 267 -13.88 -12.17 -13.19
CA ASP A 267 -15.28 -12.51 -12.95
C ASP A 267 -16.20 -11.45 -13.57
N ILE A 268 -17.07 -11.89 -14.50
CA ILE A 268 -17.94 -11.03 -15.31
C ILE A 268 -18.99 -10.23 -14.52
N ARG A 269 -19.07 -10.37 -13.20
CA ARG A 269 -19.98 -9.56 -12.37
C ARG A 269 -19.61 -8.07 -12.38
N ASN A 270 -18.34 -7.73 -12.63
CA ASN A 270 -17.86 -6.35 -12.70
C ASN A 270 -16.95 -6.16 -13.93
N PRO A 271 -16.82 -4.91 -14.44
CA PRO A 271 -15.83 -4.57 -15.45
C PRO A 271 -14.39 -4.92 -15.04
N PRO A 272 -13.51 -5.31 -15.97
CA PRO A 272 -12.13 -5.67 -15.65
C PRO A 272 -11.27 -4.46 -15.25
N MET A 273 -11.61 -3.26 -15.74
CA MET A 273 -10.92 -2.01 -15.44
C MET A 273 -11.94 -0.97 -15.00
N HIS A 274 -11.68 -0.31 -13.87
CA HIS A 274 -12.57 0.70 -13.30
C HIS A 274 -11.77 1.87 -12.74
N PHE A 275 -11.75 2.98 -13.47
CA PHE A 275 -11.06 4.21 -13.11
C PHE A 275 -12.09 5.29 -12.73
N ALA A 276 -12.31 5.49 -11.43
CA ALA A 276 -13.23 6.49 -10.91
C ALA A 276 -12.47 7.58 -10.16
N CYS A 277 -12.21 8.70 -10.84
CA CYS A 277 -11.46 9.84 -10.32
C CYS A 277 -12.40 11.00 -9.94
N SER A 278 -11.99 11.87 -9.04
CA SER A 278 -12.80 12.99 -8.54
C SER A 278 -13.19 13.95 -9.66
N ASP A 279 -14.41 14.49 -9.65
CA ASP A 279 -14.87 15.50 -10.64
C ASP A 279 -13.98 16.75 -10.68
N SER A 280 -13.35 17.08 -9.55
CA SER A 280 -12.57 18.29 -9.35
C SER A 280 -11.06 18.08 -9.53
N VAL A 281 -10.58 16.85 -9.34
CA VAL A 281 -9.17 16.48 -9.45
C VAL A 281 -9.07 15.22 -10.31
N PRO A 282 -8.78 15.35 -11.61
CA PRO A 282 -8.67 14.20 -12.51
C PRO A 282 -7.46 13.35 -12.16
N CYS A 283 -7.53 12.06 -12.48
CA CYS A 283 -6.32 11.25 -12.59
C CYS A 283 -5.64 11.54 -13.93
N THR A 284 -4.32 11.70 -13.93
CA THR A 284 -3.56 12.09 -15.12
C THR A 284 -2.41 11.13 -15.41
N ASN A 285 -1.94 11.13 -16.66
CA ASN A 285 -0.82 10.30 -17.11
C ASN A 285 -0.92 8.82 -16.66
N ILE A 286 -2.10 8.21 -16.87
CA ILE A 286 -2.28 6.77 -16.69
C ILE A 286 -1.77 6.07 -17.95
N THR A 287 -0.79 5.19 -17.83
CA THR A 287 -0.24 4.43 -18.95
C THR A 287 -0.63 2.96 -18.84
N ILE A 288 -1.20 2.40 -19.90
CA ILE A 288 -1.58 0.98 -19.94
C ILE A 288 -0.85 0.29 -21.10
N SER A 289 -0.14 -0.79 -20.79
CA SER A 289 0.74 -1.49 -21.71
C SER A 289 0.66 -3.00 -21.47
N ASP A 290 0.51 -3.79 -22.53
CA ASP A 290 0.43 -5.26 -22.52
C ASP A 290 -0.62 -5.84 -21.54
N VAL A 291 -1.83 -5.24 -21.51
CA VAL A 291 -2.95 -5.69 -20.66
C VAL A 291 -3.97 -6.54 -21.43
N GLU A 292 -4.19 -7.76 -20.96
CA GLU A 292 -5.12 -8.74 -21.56
C GLU A 292 -5.96 -9.46 -20.48
N LEU A 293 -7.20 -9.02 -20.30
CA LEU A 293 -8.14 -9.54 -19.31
C LEU A 293 -9.40 -10.09 -20.00
N LEU A 294 -9.58 -11.41 -19.88
CA LEU A 294 -10.69 -12.15 -20.49
C LEU A 294 -11.70 -12.62 -19.43
N PRO A 295 -12.99 -12.77 -19.78
CA PRO A 295 -13.95 -13.37 -18.86
C PRO A 295 -13.52 -14.79 -18.46
N ALA A 296 -13.52 -15.10 -17.16
CA ALA A 296 -13.24 -16.44 -16.64
C ALA A 296 -14.33 -17.46 -17.04
N LYS A 297 -15.53 -16.98 -17.35
CA LYS A 297 -16.67 -17.75 -17.84
C LYS A 297 -17.45 -16.96 -18.88
N GLY A 298 -17.80 -17.64 -19.97
CA GLY A 298 -18.51 -17.03 -21.10
C GLY A 298 -17.57 -16.22 -22.00
N ASP A 299 -18.13 -15.70 -23.10
CA ASP A 299 -17.35 -15.00 -24.14
C ASP A 299 -17.62 -13.49 -24.19
N VAL A 300 -18.47 -12.99 -23.29
CA VAL A 300 -18.82 -11.56 -23.23
C VAL A 300 -17.73 -10.82 -22.46
N VAL A 301 -16.96 -10.01 -23.18
CA VAL A 301 -16.00 -9.08 -22.59
C VAL A 301 -16.75 -7.79 -22.23
N LEU A 302 -16.61 -7.33 -20.99
CA LEU A 302 -17.24 -6.10 -20.51
C LEU A 302 -16.34 -4.91 -20.79
N ASP A 303 -16.95 -3.79 -21.17
CA ASP A 303 -16.23 -2.54 -21.38
C ASP A 303 -15.68 -1.98 -20.05
N PRO A 304 -14.46 -1.42 -20.06
CA PRO A 304 -13.92 -0.66 -18.94
C PRO A 304 -14.78 0.54 -18.56
N PHE A 305 -14.69 0.94 -17.29
CA PHE A 305 -15.26 2.18 -16.80
C PHE A 305 -14.16 3.22 -16.57
N CYS A 306 -14.37 4.45 -17.05
CA CYS A 306 -13.50 5.58 -16.78
C CYS A 306 -14.34 6.81 -16.46
N TRP A 307 -13.94 7.53 -15.42
CA TRP A 307 -14.54 8.80 -15.02
C TRP A 307 -13.45 9.75 -14.57
N ASN A 308 -13.36 10.88 -15.27
CA ASN A 308 -12.33 11.92 -15.10
C ASN A 308 -10.88 11.38 -15.04
N ALA A 309 -10.58 10.37 -15.87
CA ALA A 309 -9.30 9.70 -15.93
C ALA A 309 -8.64 9.92 -17.29
N TYR A 310 -7.39 10.38 -17.27
CA TYR A 310 -6.63 10.76 -18.46
C TYR A 310 -5.34 9.95 -18.57
N GLY A 311 -5.02 9.55 -19.80
CA GLY A 311 -3.89 8.68 -20.06
C GLY A 311 -3.82 8.16 -21.49
N GLU A 312 -3.00 7.17 -21.71
CA GLU A 312 -2.76 6.58 -23.03
C GLU A 312 -2.53 5.06 -22.97
N LEU A 313 -2.80 4.42 -24.11
CA LEU A 313 -2.52 3.01 -24.34
C LEU A 313 -1.24 2.89 -25.16
N GLU A 314 -0.17 2.33 -24.59
CA GLU A 314 1.08 2.08 -25.32
C GLU A 314 0.96 0.90 -26.28
N THR A 315 0.09 -0.06 -25.94
CA THR A 315 -0.21 -1.22 -26.77
C THR A 315 -1.71 -1.45 -26.82
N LEU A 316 -2.18 -2.23 -27.80
CA LEU A 316 -3.56 -2.72 -27.80
C LEU A 316 -3.84 -3.53 -26.52
N THR A 317 -5.00 -3.31 -25.92
CA THR A 317 -5.45 -3.99 -24.71
C THR A 317 -6.70 -4.82 -24.98
N ILE A 318 -6.94 -5.83 -24.15
CA ILE A 318 -8.21 -6.55 -24.10
C ILE A 318 -8.78 -6.43 -22.67
N PRO A 319 -10.00 -5.90 -22.49
CA PRO A 319 -10.75 -5.12 -23.48
C PRO A 319 -10.03 -3.83 -23.91
N PRO A 320 -10.41 -3.22 -25.05
CA PRO A 320 -10.03 -1.85 -25.38
C PRO A 320 -10.50 -0.87 -24.30
N VAL A 321 -9.66 0.09 -23.91
CA VAL A 321 -9.99 1.12 -22.91
C VAL A 321 -10.36 2.44 -23.59
N SER A 322 -11.43 2.45 -24.38
CA SER A 322 -11.86 3.64 -25.13
C SER A 322 -12.40 4.79 -24.27
N CYS A 323 -12.68 4.52 -22.99
CA CYS A 323 -13.16 5.53 -22.06
C CYS A 323 -12.07 6.42 -21.45
N LEU A 324 -10.79 6.04 -21.61
CA LEU A 324 -9.66 6.81 -21.07
C LEU A 324 -9.47 8.07 -21.92
N LEU A 325 -9.46 9.23 -21.28
CA LEU A 325 -9.37 10.51 -21.98
C LEU A 325 -7.92 10.82 -22.36
N GLU A 326 -7.71 11.31 -23.58
CA GLU A 326 -6.38 11.75 -24.02
C GLU A 326 -6.09 13.20 -23.63
N GLY A 327 -4.80 13.54 -23.50
CA GLY A 327 -4.33 14.90 -23.28
C GLY A 327 -4.36 15.36 -21.81
N ILE A 328 -4.15 16.66 -21.62
CA ILE A 328 -4.12 17.29 -20.29
C ILE A 328 -5.53 17.82 -19.97
N PRO A 329 -6.10 17.49 -18.81
CA PRO A 329 -7.41 18.02 -18.41
C PRO A 329 -7.42 19.55 -18.40
N GLN A 330 -8.51 20.15 -18.87
CA GLN A 330 -8.65 21.61 -18.92
C GLN A 330 -8.53 22.27 -17.54
N SER A 331 -9.02 21.59 -16.49
CA SER A 331 -8.88 22.05 -15.09
C SER A 331 -7.43 22.16 -14.61
N VAL A 332 -6.51 21.39 -15.20
CA VAL A 332 -5.06 21.50 -14.91
C VAL A 332 -4.47 22.71 -15.65
N LEU A 333 -4.82 22.88 -16.92
CA LEU A 333 -4.36 24.02 -17.74
C LEU A 333 -4.82 25.38 -17.18
N ASP A 334 -6.05 25.46 -16.67
CA ASP A 334 -6.58 26.69 -16.09
C ASP A 334 -5.88 27.08 -14.77
N ASN A 335 -5.35 26.10 -14.02
CA ASN A 335 -4.58 26.35 -12.79
C ASN A 335 -3.16 26.86 -13.07
N ASP A 336 -2.52 26.42 -14.16
CA ASP A 336 -1.18 26.89 -14.55
C ASP A 336 -1.19 28.33 -15.09
N ILE A 337 -2.30 28.77 -15.70
CA ILE A 337 -2.45 30.15 -16.21
C ILE A 337 -2.69 31.16 -15.06
N GLY A 338 -3.10 30.69 -13.88
CA GLY A 338 -3.32 31.53 -12.69
C GLY A 338 -2.04 31.96 -11.95
N TYR A 339 -0.86 31.47 -12.36
CA TYR A 339 0.44 31.74 -11.72
C TYR A 339 1.48 32.43 -12.62
N CYS A 340 1.08 32.91 -13.80
CA CYS A 340 1.95 33.71 -14.68
C CYS A 340 1.72 35.23 -14.54
#